data_AF-A0A1H6F1Z9-F1
#
_entry.id   AF-A0A1H6F1Z9-F1
#
_cell.length_a   1.000
_cell.length_b   1.000
_cell.length_c   1.000
_cell.angle_alpha   90.00
_cell.angle_beta   90.00
_cell.angle_gamma   90.00
#
_symmetry.space_group_name_H-M   'P 1'
#
loop_
_entity.id
_entity.type
_entity.pdbx_description
1 polymer ?
#
loop_
_entity_poly.entity_id
_entity_poly.type
_entity_poly.pdbx_seq_one_letter_code
_entity_poly.pdbx_strand_id
1 'polypeptide(L)'
;MLPEHTPGGRHISRGPAARTFHEILVLVAAGAAVRPLNAHVTRYYTHPDITYVPIGDAPPTEWALVWHTTRDNPSLRAFVETARALGSRPMDRGTPTR
;
A
#
# COMPACT_ATOMS: atom_id res chain seq x y z
N MET A 1 3.54 -9.04 -0.62
CA MET A 1 3.05 -10.40 -0.96
C MET A 1 1.93 -10.76 0.01
N LEU A 2 0.88 -11.49 -0.40
CA LEU A 2 -0.17 -11.94 0.51
C LEU A 2 0.16 -13.33 1.07
N PRO A 3 -0.02 -13.58 2.39
CA PRO A 3 0.16 -14.92 2.94
C PRO A 3 -0.85 -15.90 2.33
N GLU A 4 -0.47 -17.18 2.30
CA GLU A 4 -1.35 -18.30 1.89
C GLU A 4 -2.11 -18.88 3.08
N HIS A 5 -1.57 -18.72 4.28
CA HIS A 5 -2.13 -19.24 5.52
C HIS A 5 -2.20 -18.13 6.57
N THR A 6 -3.23 -18.20 7.41
CA THR A 6 -3.30 -17.39 8.63
C THR A 6 -2.18 -17.78 9.61
N PRO A 7 -1.85 -16.94 10.60
CA PRO A 7 -0.87 -17.31 11.64
C PRO A 7 -1.20 -18.63 12.36
N GLY A 8 -2.49 -18.99 12.48
CA GLY A 8 -2.95 -20.27 13.02
C GLY A 8 -2.98 -21.44 12.02
N GLY A 9 -2.38 -21.30 10.83
CA GLY A 9 -2.26 -22.38 9.84
C GLY A 9 -3.48 -22.61 8.94
N ARG A 10 -4.60 -21.89 9.14
CA ARG A 10 -5.77 -22.01 8.25
C ARG A 10 -5.45 -21.42 6.87
N HIS A 11 -5.75 -22.17 5.80
CA HIS A 11 -5.60 -21.70 4.42
C HIS A 11 -6.51 -20.50 4.12
N ILE A 12 -5.97 -19.51 3.39
CA ILE A 12 -6.68 -18.30 2.98
C ILE A 12 -7.17 -18.51 1.54
N SER A 13 -8.49 -18.69 1.38
CA SER A 13 -9.08 -18.77 0.04
C SER A 13 -8.82 -17.48 -0.74
N ARG A 14 -8.39 -17.61 -2.00
CA ARG A 14 -8.17 -16.46 -2.88
C ARG A 14 -9.53 -16.02 -3.42
N GLY A 15 -9.85 -14.73 -3.22
CA GLY A 15 -11.06 -14.12 -3.76
C GLY A 15 -10.98 -13.90 -5.27
N PRO A 16 -11.99 -13.20 -5.84
CA PRO A 16 -12.03 -12.86 -7.25
C PRO A 16 -10.75 -12.14 -7.71
N ALA A 17 -10.31 -12.43 -8.93
CA ALA A 17 -9.16 -11.76 -9.52
C ALA A 17 -9.54 -10.35 -9.98
N ALA A 18 -8.66 -9.39 -9.69
CA ALA A 18 -8.72 -8.03 -10.20
C ALA A 18 -7.38 -7.67 -10.82
N ARG A 19 -7.40 -6.90 -11.90
CA ARG A 19 -6.22 -6.48 -12.67
C ARG A 19 -5.80 -5.07 -12.32
N THR A 20 -6.72 -4.25 -11.80
CA THR A 20 -6.44 -2.87 -11.42
C THR A 20 -6.77 -2.60 -9.96
N PHE A 21 -6.15 -1.56 -9.42
CA PHE A 21 -6.45 -1.12 -8.06
C PHE A 21 -7.92 -0.68 -7.90
N HIS A 22 -8.49 -0.02 -8.90
CA HIS A 22 -9.89 0.40 -8.87
C HIS A 22 -10.85 -0.80 -8.89
N GLU A 23 -10.56 -1.84 -9.67
CA GLU A 23 -11.34 -3.09 -9.64
C GLU A 23 -11.31 -3.74 -8.24
N ILE A 24 -10.17 -3.70 -7.54
CA ILE A 24 -10.08 -4.17 -6.15
C ILE A 24 -11.01 -3.35 -5.24
N LEU A 25 -11.02 -2.02 -5.37
CA LEU A 25 -11.89 -1.17 -4.56
C LEU A 25 -13.37 -1.49 -4.79
N VAL A 26 -13.78 -1.73 -6.04
CA VAL A 26 -15.16 -2.15 -6.35
C VAL A 26 -15.50 -3.48 -5.69
N LEU A 27 -14.60 -4.47 -5.74
CA LEU A 27 -14.84 -5.77 -5.09
C LEU A 27 -14.93 -5.66 -3.56
N VAL A 28 -14.13 -4.78 -2.94
CA VAL A 28 -14.20 -4.52 -1.50
C VAL A 28 -15.52 -3.83 -1.15
N ALA A 29 -15.92 -2.80 -1.89
CA ALA A 29 -17.19 -2.11 -1.70
C ALA A 29 -18.41 -3.04 -1.88
N ALA A 30 -18.31 -4.01 -2.79
CA ALA A 30 -19.33 -5.05 -2.97
C ALA A 30 -19.32 -6.15 -1.89
N GLY A 31 -18.40 -6.09 -0.91
CA GLY A 31 -18.25 -7.11 0.14
C GLY A 31 -17.67 -8.43 -0.36
N ALA A 32 -17.12 -8.48 -1.57
CA ALA A 32 -16.62 -9.71 -2.20
C ALA A 32 -15.14 -10.01 -1.87
N ALA A 33 -14.41 -9.06 -1.29
CA ALA A 33 -13.01 -9.22 -0.94
C ALA A 33 -12.57 -8.34 0.24
N VAL A 34 -11.46 -8.73 0.88
CA VAL A 34 -10.68 -7.91 1.80
C VAL A 34 -9.27 -7.76 1.24
N ARG A 35 -8.69 -6.55 1.32
CA ARG A 35 -7.33 -6.30 0.82
C ARG A 35 -6.49 -5.53 1.86
N PRO A 36 -5.36 -6.09 2.30
CA PRO A 36 -4.32 -5.31 2.99
C PRO A 36 -3.74 -4.27 2.03
N LEU A 37 -3.69 -3.02 2.47
CA LEU A 37 -3.24 -1.88 1.69
C LEU A 37 -2.26 -1.03 2.52
N ASN A 38 -1.35 -0.37 1.83
CA ASN A 38 -0.39 0.54 2.46
C ASN A 38 -1.14 1.78 2.97
N ALA A 39 -0.72 2.33 4.12
CA ALA A 39 -1.42 3.41 4.81
C ALA A 39 -1.76 4.63 3.93
N HIS A 40 -0.90 4.97 2.96
CA HIS A 40 -1.10 6.10 2.05
C HIS A 40 -2.37 6.01 1.19
N VAL A 41 -2.93 4.83 0.98
CA VAL A 41 -4.16 4.64 0.18
C VAL A 41 -5.31 5.45 0.77
N THR A 42 -5.42 5.51 2.10
CA THR A 42 -6.49 6.22 2.81
C THR A 42 -6.55 7.71 2.49
N ARG A 43 -5.41 8.30 2.10
CA ARG A 43 -5.31 9.71 1.71
C ARG A 43 -5.95 10.01 0.35
N TYR A 44 -5.92 9.03 -0.56
CA TYR A 44 -6.29 9.24 -1.96
C TYR A 44 -7.63 8.59 -2.33
N TYR A 45 -8.08 7.59 -1.56
CA TYR A 45 -9.25 6.79 -1.89
C TYR A 45 -10.19 6.69 -0.69
N THR A 46 -11.26 7.46 -0.74
CA THR A 46 -12.41 7.36 0.17
C THR A 46 -13.61 6.86 -0.61
N HIS A 47 -14.26 5.81 -0.14
CA HIS A 47 -15.49 5.28 -0.72
C HIS A 47 -16.47 4.99 0.42
N PRO A 48 -17.76 5.38 0.33
CA PRO A 48 -18.71 5.24 1.44
C PRO A 48 -18.86 3.79 1.93
N ASP A 49 -18.77 2.83 1.02
CA ASP A 49 -18.89 1.40 1.34
C ASP A 49 -17.56 0.72 1.71
N ILE A 50 -16.48 1.47 1.92
CA ILE A 50 -15.16 0.92 2.29
C ILE A 50 -14.75 1.46 3.64
N THR A 51 -14.50 0.53 4.58
CA THR A 51 -13.91 0.83 5.88
C THR A 51 -12.45 0.37 5.92
N TYR A 52 -11.54 1.26 6.29
CA TYR A 52 -10.14 0.93 6.48
C TYR A 52 -9.87 0.55 7.94
N VAL A 53 -9.29 -0.64 8.15
CA VAL A 53 -8.93 -1.16 9.48
C VAL A 53 -7.41 -1.17 9.63
N PRO A 54 -6.83 -0.51 10.66
CA PRO A 54 -5.39 -0.52 10.88
C PRO A 54 -4.85 -1.93 11.20
N ILE A 55 -3.72 -2.29 10.59
CA ILE A 55 -2.95 -3.50 10.91
C ILE A 55 -1.71 -3.08 11.70
N GLY A 56 -1.62 -3.47 12.98
CA GLY A 56 -0.60 -3.00 13.91
C GLY A 56 0.59 -3.94 14.10
N ASP A 57 0.45 -5.20 13.70
CA ASP A 57 1.43 -6.29 13.89
C ASP A 57 2.18 -6.65 12.60
N ALA A 58 1.90 -5.96 11.49
CA ALA A 58 2.63 -6.13 10.25
C ALA A 58 3.93 -5.30 10.23
N PRO A 59 5.00 -5.81 9.60
CA PRO A 59 6.21 -5.01 9.38
C PRO A 59 5.89 -3.77 8.51
N PRO A 60 6.61 -2.66 8.71
CA PRO A 60 6.38 -1.45 7.93
C PRO A 60 6.65 -1.70 6.45
N THR A 61 5.85 -1.09 5.59
CA THR A 61 6.11 -1.07 4.15
C THR A 61 6.94 0.17 3.81
N GLU A 62 8.09 -0.06 3.16
CA GLU A 62 9.02 1.00 2.76
C GLU A 62 8.93 1.28 1.26
N TRP A 63 9.22 2.52 0.89
CA TRP A 63 9.36 2.95 -0.49
C TRP A 63 10.83 3.23 -0.78
N ALA A 64 11.34 2.65 -1.86
CA ALA A 64 12.71 2.84 -2.31
C ALA A 64 12.74 3.52 -3.68
N LEU A 65 13.67 4.44 -3.86
CA LEU A 65 14.00 4.98 -5.17
C LEU A 65 15.00 4.02 -5.83
N VAL A 66 14.64 3.47 -6.99
CA VAL A 66 15.45 2.50 -7.74
C VAL A 66 15.62 2.96 -9.18
N TRP A 67 16.81 2.74 -9.74
CA TRP A 67 17.14 3.05 -11.13
C TRP A 67 18.13 2.04 -11.70
N HIS A 68 18.19 1.96 -13.03
CA HIS A 68 19.17 1.12 -13.70
C HIS A 68 20.55 1.78 -13.60
N THR A 69 21.60 1.00 -13.30
CA THR A 69 22.97 1.50 -13.07
C THR A 69 23.52 2.26 -14.28
N THR A 70 23.15 1.86 -15.49
CA THR A 70 23.56 2.55 -16.74
C THR A 70 22.89 3.91 -16.96
N ARG A 71 21.92 4.31 -16.13
CA ARG A 71 21.22 5.60 -16.23
C ARG A 71 21.74 6.65 -15.25
N ASP A 72 22.92 6.45 -14.67
CA ASP A 72 23.57 7.46 -13.82
C ASP A 72 23.93 8.71 -14.64
N ASN A 73 23.21 9.79 -14.38
CA ASN A 73 23.37 11.08 -15.04
C ASN A 73 23.15 12.22 -14.04
N PRO A 74 23.61 13.45 -14.34
CA PRO A 74 23.51 14.58 -13.42
C PRO A 74 22.09 14.87 -12.91
N SER A 75 21.07 14.77 -13.77
CA SER A 75 19.67 15.04 -13.38
C SER A 75 19.14 13.99 -12.42
N LEU A 76 19.47 12.71 -12.65
CA LEU A 76 19.12 11.63 -11.71
C LEU A 76 19.79 11.85 -10.35
N ARG A 77 21.09 12.19 -10.32
CA ARG A 77 21.81 12.47 -9.07
C ARG A 77 21.19 13.65 -8.31
N ALA A 78 20.86 14.73 -9.00
CA ALA A 78 20.17 15.87 -8.40
C ALA A 78 18.81 15.48 -7.80
N PHE A 79 18.04 14.64 -8.48
CA PHE A 79 16.77 14.13 -7.98
C PHE A 79 16.96 13.25 -6.72
N VAL A 80 17.95 12.34 -6.74
CA VAL A 80 18.28 11.48 -5.60
C VAL A 80 18.69 12.31 -4.39
N GLU A 81 19.57 13.31 -4.57
CA GLU A 81 20.01 14.18 -3.48
C GLU A 81 18.84 15.01 -2.93
N THR A 82 17.93 15.48 -3.78
CA THR A 82 16.70 16.15 -3.33
C THR A 82 15.82 15.22 -2.51
N ALA A 83 15.59 13.99 -2.98
CA ALA A 83 14.80 12.99 -2.25
C ALA A 83 15.43 12.63 -0.90
N ARG A 84 16.76 12.50 -0.83
CA ARG A 84 17.51 12.29 0.41
C ARG A 84 17.38 13.45 1.38
N ALA A 85 17.51 14.68 0.89
CA ALA A 85 17.37 15.89 1.70
C ALA A 85 15.96 16.04 2.28
N LEU A 86 14.92 15.65 1.53
CA LEU A 86 13.53 15.64 2.02
C LEU A 86 13.25 14.49 3.00
N GLY A 87 13.96 13.37 2.85
CA GLY A 87 13.84 12.19 3.70
C GLY A 87 12.47 11.49 3.60
N SER A 88 12.32 10.42 4.38
CA SER A 88 11.04 9.73 4.53
C SER A 88 10.07 10.60 5.30
N ARG A 89 8.92 10.91 4.70
CA ARG A 89 7.85 11.63 5.38
C ARG A 89 6.91 10.62 6.06
N PRO A 90 6.62 10.78 7.36
CA PRO A 90 5.57 10.01 8.00
C PRO A 90 4.28 10.22 7.23
N MET A 91 3.64 9.12 6.82
CA MET A 91 2.27 9.21 6.34
C MET A 91 1.40 9.43 7.57
N ASP A 92 0.71 10.57 7.61
CA ASP A 92 -0.21 10.87 8.70
C ASP A 92 -1.23 9.74 8.78
N ARG A 93 -1.27 9.05 9.93
CA ARG A 93 -2.26 8.00 10.16
C ARG A 93 -3.56 8.74 10.37
N GLY A 94 -4.33 8.95 9.30
CA GLY A 94 -5.66 9.55 9.39
C GLY A 94 -6.39 8.98 10.60
N THR A 95 -6.79 9.85 11.51
CA THR A 95 -7.47 9.46 12.75
C THR A 95 -8.68 8.62 12.37
N PRO A 96 -8.87 7.41 12.94
CA PRO A 96 -10.06 6.62 12.61
C PRO A 96 -11.28 7.41 13.09
N THR A 97 -12.06 7.93 12.16
CA THR A 97 -13.38 8.48 12.48
C THR A 97 -14.25 7.31 12.94
N ARG A 98 -14.75 7.45 14.16
CA ARG A 98 -15.48 6.43 14.92
C ARG A 98 -16.89 6.22 14.39
#